data_AF-A0A958GSH0-F1
#
_entry.id   AF-A0A958GSH0-F1
#
_cell.length_a   1.000
_cell.length_b   1.000
_cell.length_c   1.000
_cell.angle_alpha   90.00
_cell.angle_beta   90.00
_cell.angle_gamma   90.00
#
_symmetry.space_group_name_H-M   'P 1'
#
loop_
_entity.id
_entity.type
_entity.pdbx_description
1 polymer ?
#
loop_
_entity_poly.entity_id
_entity_poly.type
_entity_poly.pdbx_seq_one_letter_code
_entity_poly.pdbx_strand_id
1 'polypeptide(L)' 'MARSRRKTPIVGITTAPSEKEDKQAANRRLRRSTRRKLSSGADAACLPEKRDAGNVWAMAKDGKQYLQKPTQKDLRK' A
#
# COMPACT_ATOMS: atom_id res chain seq x y z
N MET A 1 -3.00 13.23 -29.13
CA MET A 1 -3.74 12.22 -28.32
C MET A 1 -4.82 12.90 -27.44
N ALA A 2 -5.84 13.52 -28.02
CA ALA A 2 -6.85 14.28 -27.25
C ALA A 2 -8.20 13.56 -27.06
N ARG A 3 -8.45 12.47 -27.80
CA ARG A 3 -9.77 11.81 -27.87
C ARG A 3 -9.84 10.43 -27.19
N SER A 4 -8.72 9.89 -26.72
CA SER A 4 -8.71 8.56 -26.09
C SER A 4 -9.17 8.67 -24.64
N ARG A 5 -10.34 8.09 -24.35
CA ARG A 5 -10.93 8.01 -23.01
C ARG A 5 -10.94 6.56 -22.51
N ARG A 6 -10.90 6.37 -21.19
CA ARG A 6 -11.14 5.08 -20.53
C ARG A 6 -12.62 4.73 -20.68
N LYS A 7 -12.94 3.48 -21.03
CA LYS A 7 -14.33 3.00 -21.10
C LYS A 7 -14.92 2.77 -19.70
N THR A 8 -14.12 2.18 -18.81
CA THR A 8 -14.53 1.83 -17.45
C THR A 8 -13.45 2.35 -16.48
N PRO A 9 -13.69 3.48 -15.80
CA PRO A 9 -12.72 4.01 -14.85
C PRO A 9 -12.76 3.23 -13.53
N ILE A 10 -11.57 2.85 -13.06
CA ILE A 10 -11.35 2.15 -11.78
C ILE A 10 -10.52 3.09 -10.92
N VAL A 11 -10.98 3.36 -9.70
CA VAL A 11 -10.32 4.27 -8.75
C VAL A 11 -10.10 3.56 -7.41
N GLY A 12 -9.28 4.15 -6.54
CA GLY A 12 -9.15 3.68 -5.16
C GLY A 12 -10.49 3.79 -4.42
N ILE A 13 -10.78 2.83 -3.54
CA ILE A 13 -12.00 2.88 -2.72
C ILE A 13 -11.93 3.93 -1.60
N THR A 14 -10.71 4.27 -1.18
CA THR A 14 -10.43 5.21 -0.10
C THR A 14 -10.41 6.67 -0.57
N THR A 15 -10.54 7.58 0.39
CA THR A 15 -10.25 9.02 0.22
C THR A 15 -8.84 9.40 0.70
N ALA A 16 -8.05 8.45 1.23
CA ALA A 16 -6.72 8.72 1.76
C ALA A 16 -5.81 9.30 0.66
N PRO A 17 -5.09 10.41 0.91
CA PRO A 17 -4.25 11.05 -0.10
C PRO A 17 -2.95 10.28 -0.36
N SER A 18 -2.46 9.48 0.60
CA SER A 18 -1.19 8.75 0.51
C SER A 18 -1.15 7.53 1.45
N GLU A 19 -0.24 6.58 1.18
CA GLU A 19 0.11 5.44 2.05
C GLU A 19 1.45 5.68 2.79
N LYS A 20 1.97 6.91 2.76
CA LYS A 20 3.30 7.22 3.30
C LYS A 20 3.41 6.81 4.77
N GLU A 21 2.39 7.10 5.56
CA GLU A 21 2.36 6.80 7.00
C GLU A 21 2.33 5.29 7.27
N ASP A 22 1.48 4.54 6.54
CA ASP A 22 1.41 3.09 6.64
C ASP A 22 2.76 2.43 6.34
N LYS A 23 3.41 2.87 5.24
CA LYS A 23 4.74 2.38 4.86
C LYS A 23 5.80 2.73 5.89
N GLN A 24 5.73 3.92 6.48
CA GLN A 24 6.65 4.30 7.55
C GLN A 24 6.45 3.46 8.80
N ALA A 25 5.20 3.23 9.22
CA ALA A 25 4.86 2.42 10.37
C ALA A 25 5.32 0.96 10.19
N ALA A 26 5.03 0.35 9.04
CA ALA A 26 5.46 -1.00 8.71
C ALA A 26 6.99 -1.15 8.72
N ASN A 27 7.71 -0.23 8.06
CA ASN A 27 9.18 -0.26 8.06
C ASN A 27 9.78 -0.02 9.44
N ARG A 28 9.16 0.85 10.26
CA ARG A 28 9.59 1.08 11.64
C ARG A 28 9.43 -0.18 12.49
N ARG A 29 8.31 -0.91 12.34
CA ARG A 29 8.07 -2.20 13.01
C ARG A 29 9.12 -3.22 12.59
N LEU A 30 9.32 -3.40 11.28
CA LEU A 30 10.33 -4.33 10.74
C LEU A 30 11.72 -4.07 11.33
N ARG A 31 12.19 -2.82 11.28
CA ARG A 31 13.51 -2.45 11.81
C ARG A 31 13.64 -2.73 13.31
N ARG A 32 12.59 -2.44 14.09
CA ARG A 32 12.58 -2.72 15.53
C ARG A 32 12.66 -4.22 15.81
N SER A 33 11.88 -5.04 15.11
CA SER A 33 11.90 -6.50 15.28
C SER A 33 13.24 -7.09 14.84
N THR A 34 13.80 -6.66 13.71
CA THR A 34 15.11 -7.09 13.24
C THR A 34 16.20 -6.74 14.25
N ARG A 35 16.24 -5.50 14.74
CA ARG A 35 17.22 -5.08 15.77
C ARG A 35 17.13 -5.94 17.01
N ARG A 36 15.91 -6.21 17.51
CA ARG A 36 15.72 -7.06 18.70
C ARG A 36 16.27 -8.47 18.50
N LYS A 37 16.00 -9.09 17.33
CA LYS A 37 16.48 -10.44 17.02
C LYS A 37 18.01 -10.50 16.83
N LEU A 38 18.59 -9.49 16.18
CA LEU A 38 20.04 -9.37 16.06
C LEU A 38 20.72 -9.22 17.42
N SER A 39 20.16 -8.38 18.31
CA SER A 39 20.69 -8.22 19.66
C SER A 39 20.59 -9.48 20.53
N SER A 40 19.65 -10.38 20.23
CA SER A 40 19.54 -11.68 20.92
C SER A 40 20.41 -12.77 20.26
N GLY A 41 21.27 -12.43 19.30
CA GLY A 41 22.15 -13.39 18.62
C GLY A 41 21.42 -14.33 17.66
N ALA A 42 20.23 -13.95 17.17
CA ALA A 42 19.47 -14.79 16.25
C ALA A 42 20.14 -14.83 14.87
N ASP A 43 20.13 -16.02 14.24
CA ASP A 43 20.63 -16.21 12.88
C ASP A 43 19.83 -15.42 11.84
N ALA A 44 20.45 -15.18 10.69
CA ALA A 44 19.83 -14.45 9.58
C ALA A 44 18.49 -15.07 9.12
N ALA A 45 18.38 -16.40 9.17
CA ALA A 45 17.14 -17.12 8.83
C ALA A 45 15.98 -16.83 9.80
N CYS A 46 16.28 -16.34 11.00
CA CYS A 46 15.27 -15.98 11.99
C CYS A 46 14.81 -14.52 11.86
N LEU A 47 15.41 -13.71 10.97
CA LEU A 47 15.02 -12.31 10.81
C LEU A 47 13.64 -12.20 10.16
N PRO A 48 12.80 -11.24 10.60
CA PRO A 48 11.47 -11.06 10.04
C PRO A 48 11.58 -10.56 8.59
N GLU A 49 10.70 -11.07 7.73
CA GLU A 49 10.55 -10.59 6.38
C GLU A 49 9.62 -9.38 6.32
N LYS A 50 9.58 -8.70 5.16
CA LYS A 50 8.72 -7.51 4.97
C LYS A 50 7.25 -7.82 5.20
N ARG A 51 6.79 -9.03 4.86
CA ARG A 51 5.39 -9.46 5.05
C ARG A 51 5.04 -9.72 6.51
N ASP A 52 6.03 -10.01 7.35
CA ASP A 52 5.82 -10.25 8.79
C ASP A 52 5.61 -8.95 9.57
N ALA A 53 6.01 -7.80 9.00
CA ALA A 53 5.92 -6.50 9.66
C ALA A 53 4.49 -5.92 9.73
N GLY A 54 3.54 -6.52 9.01
CA GLY A 54 2.14 -6.13 9.01
C GLY A 54 1.36 -6.67 7.81
N ASN A 55 0.04 -6.52 7.88
CA ASN A 55 -0.84 -6.93 6.79
C ASN A 55 -0.73 -5.96 5.60
N VAL A 56 -0.35 -6.49 4.42
CA VAL A 56 -0.23 -5.73 3.17
C VAL A 56 -1.58 -5.18 2.69
N TRP A 57 -2.68 -5.85 3.05
CA TRP A 57 -4.06 -5.48 2.68
C TRP A 57 -4.74 -4.55 3.69
N ALA A 58 -4.02 -4.09 4.71
CA ALA A 58 -4.55 -3.18 5.73
C ALA A 58 -4.09 -1.73 5.54
N MET A 59 -3.50 -1.40 4.38
CA MET A 59 -3.06 -0.04 4.07
C MET A 59 -4.24 0.87 3.72
N ALA A 60 -4.10 2.17 4.00
CA ALA A 60 -5.18 3.13 3.83
C ALA A 60 -5.65 3.29 2.38
N LYS A 61 -4.80 2.99 1.37
CA LYS A 61 -5.17 2.97 -0.06
C LYS A 61 -5.44 1.59 -0.64
N ASP A 62 -5.63 0.57 0.20
CA ASP A 62 -5.99 -0.73 -0.32
C ASP A 62 -7.43 -0.74 -0.88
N GLY A 63 -7.63 -1.56 -1.91
CA GLY A 63 -8.91 -1.71 -2.58
C GLY A 63 -9.17 -0.77 -3.76
N LYS A 64 -10.00 -1.24 -4.69
CA LYS A 64 -10.40 -0.54 -5.90
C LYS A 64 -11.90 -0.65 -6.09
N GLN A 65 -12.49 0.38 -6.70
CA GLN A 65 -13.90 0.41 -7.04
C GLN A 65 -14.13 0.91 -8.46
N TYR A 66 -15.24 0.46 -9.05
CA TYR A 66 -15.77 1.02 -10.28
C TYR A 66 -16.58 2.27 -9.97
N LEU A 67 -16.40 3.32 -10.76
CA LEU A 67 -17.28 4.49 -10.68
C LEU A 67 -18.56 4.21 -11.46
N GLN A 68 -19.70 4.17 -10.77
CA GLN A 68 -21.02 4.00 -11.39
C GLN A 68 -21.42 5.20 -12.26
N LYS A 69 -21.04 6.41 -11.85
CA LYS A 69 -21.33 7.67 -12.56
C LYS A 69 -20.04 8.49 -12.72
N PRO A 70 -19.15 8.11 -13.64
CA PRO A 70 -17.86 8.78 -13.79
C PRO A 70 -18.00 10.15 -14.46
N THR A 71 -17.17 11.10 -14.05
CA THR A 71 -17.10 12.43 -14.69
C THR A 71 -16.18 12.40 -15.92
N GLN A 72 -16.24 13.44 -16.76
CA GLN A 72 -15.34 13.58 -17.91
C GLN A 72 -13.85 13.58 -17.50
N LYS A 73 -13.52 13.99 -16.27
CA LYS A 73 -12.14 13.97 -15.76
C LYS A 73 -11.66 12.54 -15.47
N ASP A 74 -12.52 11.71 -14.88
CA ASP A 74 -12.18 10.32 -14.49
C ASP A 74 -11.93 9.42 -15.71
N LEU A 75 -12.58 9.74 -16.84
CA LEU A 75 -12.44 9.05 -18.12
C LEU A 75 -11.18 9.45 -18.90
N ARG A 76 -10.39 10.44 -18.45
CA ARG A 76 -9.14 10.83 -19.12
C ARG A 76 -8.07 9.77 -18.85
N LYS A 77 -7.22 9.52 -19.86
CA LYS A 77 -6.10 8.58 -19.73
C LYS A 77 -4.97 9.15 -18.90
#